data_AF-A0A920NP96-F1
#
_entry.id   AF-A0A920NP96-F1
#
_cell.length_a   1.000
_cell.length_b   1.000
_cell.length_c   1.000
_cell.angle_alpha   90.00
_cell.angle_beta   90.00
_cell.angle_gamma   90.00
#
_symmetry.space_group_name_H-M   'P 1'
#
loop_
_entity.id
_entity.type
_entity.pdbx_description
1 polymer ?
#
loop_
_entity_poly.entity_id
_entity_poly.type
_entity_poly.pdbx_seq_one_letter_code
_entity_poly.pdbx_strand_id
1 'polypeptide(L)'
;MCQWTGRGSYPNPHFFEVKKVYQPVKFEAENIARGQVKITNRYEFINLDHLDFTWFIAEDGKTVESGKLGQLDLNPRQSTVLSFNLSGVVPASWCRIFPYYTGQNES
;
A
#
# COMPACT_ATOMS: atom_id res chain seq x y z
N MET A 1 -3.35 -46.10 25.09
CA MET A 1 -3.53 -45.95 23.64
C MET A 1 -4.94 -45.44 23.42
N CYS A 2 -5.13 -44.12 23.37
CA CYS A 2 -6.45 -43.48 23.31
C CYS A 2 -6.54 -42.65 22.04
N GLN A 3 -7.47 -43.02 21.17
CA GLN A 3 -7.80 -42.31 19.94
C GLN A 3 -8.67 -41.10 20.29
N TRP A 4 -8.26 -39.90 19.87
CA TRP A 4 -9.03 -38.67 19.99
C TRP A 4 -9.96 -38.50 18.78
N THR A 5 -11.27 -38.60 18.96
CA THR A 5 -12.26 -38.02 18.04
C THR A 5 -12.74 -36.70 18.62
N GLY A 6 -11.93 -35.65 18.46
CA GLY A 6 -12.31 -34.27 18.73
C GLY A 6 -12.47 -33.53 17.41
N ARG A 7 -13.72 -33.26 17.02
CA ARG A 7 -14.07 -32.37 15.90
C ARG A 7 -13.66 -30.93 16.30
N GLY A 8 -12.39 -30.60 16.12
CA GLY A 8 -11.89 -29.24 16.24
C GLY A 8 -12.27 -28.45 14.99
N SER A 9 -13.22 -27.54 15.10
CA SER A 9 -13.49 -26.53 14.08
C SER A 9 -12.25 -25.65 13.91
N TYR A 10 -11.44 -25.99 12.91
CA TYR A 10 -10.36 -25.15 12.41
C TYR A 10 -11.00 -23.90 11.80
N PRO A 11 -10.82 -22.68 12.37
CA PRO A 11 -11.29 -21.49 11.70
C PRO A 11 -10.58 -21.41 10.35
N ASN A 12 -11.35 -21.42 9.27
CA ASN A 12 -10.85 -21.40 7.91
C ASN A 12 -9.79 -20.28 7.77
N PRO A 13 -8.54 -20.58 7.39
CA PRO A 13 -7.50 -19.57 7.18
C PRO A 13 -7.79 -18.69 5.95
N HIS A 14 -8.85 -19.01 5.20
CA HIS A 14 -9.30 -18.32 4.00
C HIS A 14 -9.90 -16.92 4.24
N PHE A 15 -9.96 -16.43 5.48
CA PHE A 15 -10.51 -15.09 5.76
C PHE A 15 -9.47 -13.97 5.77
N PHE A 16 -8.17 -14.30 5.81
CA PHE A 16 -7.11 -13.28 5.81
C PHE A 16 -6.61 -12.90 4.41
N GLU A 17 -6.96 -13.68 3.38
CA GLU A 17 -6.53 -13.42 2.01
C GLU A 17 -7.46 -12.45 1.25
N VAL A 18 -8.54 -12.01 1.88
CA VAL A 18 -9.60 -11.22 1.20
C VAL A 18 -9.40 -9.71 1.34
N LYS A 19 -8.37 -9.24 2.04
CA LYS A 19 -8.15 -7.79 2.27
C LYS A 19 -7.11 -7.14 1.36
N LYS A 20 -6.59 -7.86 0.36
CA LYS A 20 -5.68 -7.29 -0.67
C LYS A 20 -6.39 -6.92 -1.99
N VAL A 21 -7.65 -7.32 -2.18
CA VAL A 21 -8.26 -7.37 -3.52
C VAL A 21 -8.95 -6.06 -3.94
N TYR A 22 -9.24 -5.14 -3.01
CA TYR A 22 -9.96 -3.90 -3.32
C TYR A 22 -9.23 -2.66 -2.83
N GLN A 23 -7.98 -2.45 -3.24
CA GLN A 23 -7.38 -1.12 -3.13
C GLN A 23 -7.88 -0.28 -4.33
N PRO A 24 -8.82 0.67 -4.15
CA PRO A 24 -9.28 1.57 -5.22
C PRO A 24 -8.21 2.57 -5.66
N VAL A 25 -7.05 2.59 -4.99
CA VAL A 25 -5.90 3.37 -5.41
C VAL A 25 -4.86 2.44 -6.02
N LYS A 26 -4.53 2.67 -7.29
CA LYS A 26 -3.48 1.94 -7.99
C LYS A 26 -2.17 2.72 -7.88
N PHE A 27 -1.10 2.05 -7.49
CA PHE A 27 0.24 2.61 -7.43
C PHE A 27 1.11 1.93 -8.49
N GLU A 28 1.73 2.73 -9.35
CA GLU A 28 2.63 2.27 -10.41
C GLU A 28 3.97 2.96 -10.23
N ALA A 29 5.04 2.20 -10.11
CA ALA A 29 6.36 2.78 -10.04
C ALA A 29 6.80 3.21 -11.45
N GLU A 30 6.78 4.51 -11.74
CA GLU A 30 7.31 5.03 -13.01
C GLU A 30 8.83 5.05 -13.00
N ASN A 31 9.43 5.55 -11.92
CA ASN A 31 10.88 5.62 -11.80
C ASN A 31 11.33 5.47 -10.35
N ILE A 32 11.57 4.23 -9.94
CA ILE A 32 12.01 3.91 -8.58
C ILE A 32 13.36 4.59 -8.26
N ALA A 33 14.27 4.70 -9.22
CA ALA A 33 15.58 5.34 -9.01
C ALA A 33 15.48 6.85 -8.75
N ARG A 34 14.38 7.49 -9.18
CA ARG A 34 14.08 8.91 -8.93
C ARG A 34 12.97 9.11 -7.89
N GLY A 35 12.50 8.05 -7.24
CA GLY A 35 11.37 8.11 -6.31
C GLY A 35 10.06 8.56 -6.96
N GLN A 36 9.84 8.24 -8.24
CA GLN A 36 8.61 8.60 -8.96
C GLN A 36 7.62 7.44 -8.95
N VAL A 37 6.44 7.70 -8.41
CA VAL A 37 5.32 6.76 -8.35
C VAL A 37 4.07 7.45 -8.90
N LYS A 38 3.45 6.82 -9.89
CA LYS A 38 2.16 7.21 -10.42
C LYS A 38 1.05 6.62 -9.56
N ILE A 39 0.21 7.49 -9.04
CA ILE A 39 -0.97 7.14 -8.25
C ILE A 39 -2.19 7.38 -9.11
N THR A 40 -3.04 6.36 -9.24
CA THR A 40 -4.29 6.46 -9.98
C THR A 40 -5.46 6.23 -9.04
N ASN A 41 -6.33 7.23 -8.93
CA ASN A 41 -7.59 7.11 -8.25
C ASN A 41 -8.56 6.30 -9.12
N ARG A 42 -8.94 5.10 -8.68
CA ARG A 42 -9.98 4.28 -9.32
C ARG A 42 -11.35 4.40 -8.64
N TYR A 43 -11.51 5.28 -7.65
CA TYR A 43 -12.83 5.63 -7.16
C TYR A 43 -13.65 6.29 -8.27
N GLU A 44 -14.95 6.00 -8.26
CA GLU A 44 -15.90 6.58 -9.20
C GLU A 44 -16.46 7.93 -8.70
N PHE A 45 -16.54 8.12 -7.37
CA PHE A 45 -17.19 9.27 -6.76
C PHE A 45 -16.42 9.91 -5.60
N ILE A 46 -15.31 9.32 -5.16
CA ILE A 46 -14.58 9.73 -3.95
C ILE A 46 -13.21 10.30 -4.32
N ASN A 47 -12.90 11.51 -3.85
CA ASN A 47 -11.59 12.15 -3.99
C ASN A 47 -10.60 11.51 -2.98
N LEU A 48 -9.30 11.47 -3.27
CA LEU A 48 -8.29 10.91 -2.36
C LEU A 48 -7.89 11.83 -1.19
N ASP A 49 -8.45 13.03 -1.09
CA ASP A 49 -8.14 14.01 -0.03
C ASP A 49 -8.36 13.49 1.41
N HIS A 50 -9.32 12.58 1.60
CA HIS A 50 -9.60 11.94 2.89
C HIS A 50 -8.60 10.85 3.30
N LEU A 51 -7.61 10.55 2.46
CA LEU A 51 -6.63 9.49 2.68
C LEU A 51 -5.23 10.09 2.86
N ASP A 52 -4.57 9.67 3.94
CA ASP A 52 -3.16 9.96 4.15
C ASP A 52 -2.31 8.89 3.47
N PHE A 53 -1.55 9.30 2.45
CA PHE A 53 -0.65 8.40 1.73
C PHE A 53 0.72 8.37 2.39
N THR A 54 1.21 7.17 2.66
CA THR A 54 2.55 6.95 3.18
C THR A 54 3.22 5.86 2.35
N TRP A 55 4.53 6.00 2.15
CA TRP A 55 5.35 5.02 1.47
C TRP A 55 6.50 4.61 2.36
N PHE A 56 6.96 3.39 2.13
CA PHE A 56 8.22 2.93 2.64
C PHE A 56 8.87 2.01 1.63
N ILE A 57 10.20 2.04 1.63
CA ILE A 57 11.05 1.16 0.84
C ILE A 57 11.64 0.16 1.83
N ALA A 58 11.41 -1.11 1.54
CA ALA A 58 12.06 -2.19 2.26
C ALA A 58 13.13 -2.85 1.38
N GLU A 59 14.34 -2.92 1.92
CA GLU A 59 15.46 -3.69 1.39
C GLU A 59 15.81 -4.76 2.43
N ASP A 60 15.90 -6.01 2.01
CA ASP A 60 16.19 -7.19 2.86
C ASP A 60 15.24 -7.38 4.05
N GLY A 61 14.00 -6.89 3.93
CA GLY A 61 13.04 -6.87 5.04
C GLY A 61 13.29 -5.77 6.08
N LYS A 62 14.24 -4.86 5.83
CA LYS A 62 14.48 -3.65 6.63
C LYS A 62 13.99 -2.41 5.89
N THR A 63 13.27 -1.54 6.59
CA THR A 63 12.87 -0.25 6.03
C THR A 63 14.10 0.64 5.87
N VAL A 64 14.49 0.92 4.63
CA VAL A 64 15.63 1.80 4.31
C VAL A 64 15.19 3.26 4.23
N GLU A 65 13.95 3.50 3.80
CA GLU A 65 13.41 4.83 3.70
C GLU A 65 11.89 4.79 3.86
N SER A 66 11.34 5.84 4.45
CA SER A 66 9.89 6.00 4.59
C SER A 66 9.55 7.47 4.54
N GLY A 67 8.43 7.80 3.92
CA GLY A 67 7.96 9.16 3.80
C GLY A 67 6.46 9.22 3.75
N LYS A 68 5.91 10.35 4.19
CA LYS A 68 4.49 10.67 4.03
C LYS A 68 4.34 11.52 2.78
N LEU A 69 3.43 11.14 1.90
CA LEU A 69 2.99 11.97 0.79
C LEU A 69 1.91 12.95 1.25
N GLY A 70 1.28 12.66 2.40
CA GLY A 70 0.20 13.46 2.96
C GLY A 70 -1.12 13.21 2.24
N GLN A 71 -1.99 14.20 2.31
CA GLN A 71 -3.26 14.21 1.59
C GLN A 71 -3.01 14.56 0.12
N LEU A 72 -3.62 13.78 -0.77
CA LEU A 72 -3.60 14.05 -2.20
C LEU A 72 -4.98 14.47 -2.67
N ASP A 73 -5.09 15.70 -3.18
CA ASP A 73 -6.27 16.11 -3.93
C ASP A 73 -6.21 15.47 -5.32
N LEU A 74 -6.96 14.38 -5.49
CA LEU A 74 -6.97 13.55 -6.68
C LEU A 74 -8.42 13.15 -6.94
N ASN A 75 -9.08 13.88 -7.84
CA ASN A 75 -10.47 13.62 -8.21
C ASN A 75 -10.67 12.15 -8.67
N PRO A 76 -11.91 11.62 -8.58
CA PRO A 76 -12.22 10.30 -9.09
C PRO A 76 -11.75 10.13 -10.55
N ARG A 77 -11.20 8.95 -10.85
CA ARG A 77 -10.66 8.57 -12.17
C ARG A 77 -9.43 9.37 -12.65
N GLN A 78 -8.84 10.22 -11.81
CA GLN A 78 -7.61 10.95 -12.15
C GLN A 78 -6.36 10.16 -11.76
N SER A 79 -5.23 10.53 -12.36
CA SER A 79 -3.91 10.00 -12.00
C SER A 79 -2.91 11.13 -11.84
N THR A 80 -2.03 11.04 -10.85
CA THR A 80 -0.93 11.98 -10.65
C THR A 80 0.39 11.24 -10.49
N VAL A 81 1.50 11.90 -10.80
CA VAL A 81 2.85 11.37 -10.60
C VAL A 81 3.45 12.10 -9.42
N LEU A 82 3.68 11.37 -8.33
CA LEU A 82 4.39 11.89 -7.19
C LEU A 82 5.86 11.56 -7.30
N SER A 83 6.70 12.56 -7.09
CA SER A 83 8.15 12.39 -6.94
C SER A 83 8.50 12.66 -5.49
N PHE A 84 9.04 11.66 -4.80
CA PHE A 84 9.63 11.84 -3.47
C PHE A 84 11.15 11.84 -3.59
N ASN A 85 11.80 12.73 -2.83
CA ASN A 85 13.25 12.79 -2.80
C ASN A 85 13.76 11.61 -1.98
N LEU A 86 14.42 10.67 -2.65
CA LEU A 86 15.20 9.63 -2.00
C LEU A 86 16.45 10.31 -1.45
N SER A 87 16.65 10.27 -0.14
CA SER A 87 17.70 11.00 0.59
C SER A 87 19.11 10.42 0.32
N GLY A 88 19.46 10.20 -0.94
CA GLY A 88 20.66 9.50 -1.37
C GLY A 88 20.56 7.97 -1.33
N VAL A 89 19.41 7.42 -0.93
CA VAL A 89 19.16 5.98 -1.01
C VAL A 89 18.90 5.63 -2.48
N VAL A 90 19.78 4.85 -3.09
CA VAL A 90 19.52 4.25 -4.40
C VAL A 90 18.85 2.90 -4.14
N PRO A 91 17.51 2.81 -4.22
CA PRO A 91 16.84 1.52 -4.07
C PRO A 91 17.39 0.55 -5.11
N ALA A 92 17.92 -0.57 -4.64
CA ALA A 92 18.36 -1.63 -5.52
C ALA A 92 17.17 -2.16 -6.36
N SER A 93 17.42 -2.78 -7.51
CA SER A 93 16.37 -3.26 -8.42
C SER A 93 15.42 -4.30 -7.81
N TRP A 94 15.74 -4.82 -6.63
CA TRP A 94 14.94 -5.77 -5.86
C TRP A 94 14.18 -5.12 -4.69
N CYS A 95 14.37 -3.81 -4.45
CA CYS A 95 13.63 -3.05 -3.46
C CYS A 95 12.16 -2.95 -3.86
N ARG A 96 11.27 -3.21 -2.90
CA ARG A 96 9.83 -3.05 -3.07
C ARG A 96 9.37 -1.80 -2.34
N ILE A 97 8.66 -0.94 -3.05
CA ILE A 97 7.92 0.16 -2.46
C ILE A 97 6.58 -0.40 -2.00
N PHE A 98 6.26 -0.17 -0.73
CA PHE A 98 4.98 -0.53 -0.14
C PHE A 98 4.19 0.75 0.12
N PRO A 99 3.37 1.21 -0.84
CA PRO A 99 2.44 2.29 -0.60
C PRO A 99 1.32 1.79 0.30
N TYR A 100 1.04 2.52 1.37
CA TYR A 100 -0.11 2.29 2.22
C TYR A 100 -0.82 3.61 2.49
N TYR A 101 -2.13 3.55 2.64
CA TYR A 101 -2.92 4.70 3.03
C TYR A 101 -3.74 4.37 4.26
N THR A 102 -3.83 5.33 5.17
CA THR A 102 -4.73 5.25 6.32
C THR A 102 -5.92 6.14 6.03
N GLY A 103 -7.10 5.56 5.92
CA GLY A 103 -8.33 6.33 5.84
C GLY A 103 -8.74 6.77 7.24
N GLN A 104 -9.06 8.04 7.42
CA GLN A 104 -9.71 8.53 8.63
C GLN A 104 -11.19 8.14 8.60
N ASN A 105 -11.48 6.87 8.84
CA ASN A 105 -12.85 6.43 9.10
C ASN A 105 -12.93 5.99 10.55
N GLU A 106 -13.17 6.94 11.45
CA GLU A 106 -13.82 6.70 12.74
C GLU A 106 -14.29 8.04 13.36
N SER A 107 -15.55 8.39 13.12
CA SER A 107 -16.44 9.14 14.03
C SER A 107 -17.89 8.87 13.65
#